data_AF-A0A7J6R0I4-F1
#
_entry.id   AF-A0A7J6R0I4-F1
#
_cell.length_a   1.000
_cell.length_b   1.000
_cell.length_c   1.000
_cell.angle_alpha   90.00
_cell.angle_beta   90.00
_cell.angle_gamma   90.00
#
_symmetry.space_group_name_H-M   'P 1'
#
loop_
_entity.id
_entity.type
_entity.pdbx_description
1 polymer ?
#
loop_
_entity_poly.entity_id
_entity_poly.type
_entity_poly.pdbx_seq_one_letter_code
_entity_poly.pdbx_strand_id
1 'polypeptide(L)'
;MSQSKRVIFLDVDGVLHPFPLDFATAQSGDTTECLQASCMQQLQRIILSTGACIVLSSSWRFFPSTRQRLQDSLASYGIPPFQQWIAADAARDVKDRMDLIMEFVESNPETV
;
A
#
# COMPACT_ATOMS: atom_id res chain seq x y z
N MET A 1 18.81 6.75 -22.58
CA MET A 1 18.51 5.44 -21.96
C MET A 1 17.27 5.62 -21.11
N SER A 2 16.17 4.92 -21.40
CA SER A 2 15.00 4.92 -20.51
C SER A 2 15.41 4.19 -19.22
N GLN A 3 15.32 4.85 -18.07
CA GLN A 3 15.66 4.24 -16.79
C GLN A 3 14.48 3.36 -16.36
N SER A 4 14.69 2.06 -16.16
CA SER A 4 13.65 1.16 -15.63
C SER A 4 13.18 1.68 -14.26
N LYS A 5 11.87 1.91 -14.14
CA LYS A 5 11.27 2.38 -12.90
C LYS A 5 11.09 1.20 -11.96
N ARG A 6 11.45 1.39 -10.68
CA ARG A 6 11.19 0.39 -9.64
C ARG A 6 9.79 0.64 -9.09
N VAL A 7 9.02 -0.42 -8.88
CA VAL A 7 7.65 -0.33 -8.38
C VAL A 7 7.49 -1.21 -7.15
N ILE A 8 6.75 -0.71 -6.16
CA ILE A 8 6.28 -1.47 -5.01
C ILE A 8 4.77 -1.56 -5.09
N PHE A 9 4.26 -2.78 -5.23
CA PHE A 9 2.86 -3.10 -5.01
C PHE A 9 2.66 -3.23 -3.50
N LEU A 10 2.02 -2.23 -2.89
CA LEU A 10 1.94 -2.08 -1.45
C LEU A 10 0.59 -2.59 -0.92
N ASP A 11 0.63 -3.59 -0.06
CA ASP A 11 -0.49 -3.92 0.81
C ASP A 11 -0.42 -3.11 2.13
N VAL A 12 -1.53 -3.03 2.85
CA VAL A 12 -1.67 -2.22 4.07
C VAL A 12 -1.91 -3.11 5.29
N ASP A 13 -2.99 -3.88 5.30
CA ASP A 13 -3.37 -4.72 6.43
C ASP A 13 -2.39 -5.88 6.61
N GLY A 14 -1.77 -5.98 7.78
CA GLY A 14 -0.68 -6.95 8.06
C GLY A 14 0.70 -6.54 7.55
N VAL A 15 0.82 -5.42 6.83
CA VAL A 15 2.10 -4.89 6.33
C VAL A 15 2.46 -3.59 7.04
N LEU A 16 1.66 -2.55 6.83
CA LEU A 16 1.80 -1.26 7.49
C LEU A 16 0.91 -1.15 8.71
N HIS A 17 -0.23 -1.82 8.67
CA HIS A 17 -1.23 -1.83 9.72
C HIS A 17 -1.15 -3.16 10.49
N PRO A 18 -0.95 -3.15 11.81
CA PRO A 18 -0.85 -4.40 12.57
C PRO A 18 -2.20 -5.12 12.57
N PHE A 19 -2.19 -6.45 12.37
CA PHE A 19 -3.33 -7.27 12.76
C PHE A 19 -3.32 -7.39 14.29
N PRO A 20 -4.43 -7.12 15.00
CA PRO A 20 -4.49 -7.38 16.43
C PRO A 20 -4.20 -8.87 16.67
N LEU A 21 -3.10 -9.15 17.38
CA LEU A 21 -2.64 -10.51 17.69
C LEU A 21 -3.57 -11.20 18.69
N ASP A 22 -4.40 -10.44 19.40
CA ASP A 22 -5.37 -10.91 20.36
C ASP A 22 -6.64 -10.03 20.37
N PHE A 23 -7.81 -10.67 20.43
CA PHE A 23 -9.11 -10.00 20.55
C PHE A 23 -9.22 -9.12 21.81
N ALA A 24 -8.35 -9.33 22.81
CA ALA A 24 -8.33 -8.58 24.06
C ALA A 24 -7.72 -7.17 23.89
N THR A 25 -6.65 -7.00 23.11
CA THR A 25 -6.06 -5.67 22.83
C THR A 25 -6.86 -4.89 21.79
N ALA A 26 -7.66 -5.56 20.95
CA ALA A 26 -8.60 -4.90 20.05
C ALA A 26 -9.67 -4.07 20.80
N GLN A 27 -9.96 -4.41 22.06
CA GLN A 27 -10.95 -3.70 22.89
C GLN A 27 -10.39 -2.49 23.65
N SER A 28 -9.06 -2.31 23.71
CA SER A 28 -8.45 -1.11 24.32
C SER A 28 -8.54 0.15 23.45
N GLY A 29 -9.20 0.08 22.28
CA GLY A 29 -9.72 1.25 21.55
C GLY A 29 -8.70 2.19 20.91
N ASP A 30 -7.39 2.00 21.12
CA ASP A 30 -6.41 3.05 20.80
C ASP A 30 -5.32 2.65 19.78
N THR A 31 -5.25 1.38 19.35
CA THR A 31 -4.11 0.89 18.52
C THR A 31 -4.51 0.18 17.22
N THR A 32 -5.76 -0.22 17.04
CA THR A 32 -6.23 -1.03 15.89
C THR A 32 -6.53 -0.24 14.63
N GLU A 33 -6.29 1.07 14.61
CA GLU A 33 -6.46 1.87 13.40
C GLU A 33 -5.16 2.53 12.91
N CYS A 34 -4.09 2.48 13.69
CA CYS A 34 -2.88 3.24 13.39
C CYS A 34 -1.91 2.42 12.54
N LEU A 35 -1.37 3.04 11.48
CA LEU A 35 -0.22 2.47 10.77
C LEU A 35 0.98 2.43 11.72
N GLN A 36 1.66 1.29 11.77
CA GLN A 36 2.76 1.06 12.67
C GLN A 36 3.99 1.88 12.24
N ALA A 37 4.48 2.71 13.15
CA ALA A 37 5.56 3.66 12.86
C ALA A 37 6.83 2.98 12.31
N SER A 38 7.21 1.82 12.85
CA SER A 38 8.38 1.07 12.36
C SER A 38 8.20 0.59 10.92
N CYS A 39 7.00 0.19 10.52
CA CYS A 39 6.72 -0.23 9.15
C CYS A 39 6.76 0.97 8.19
N MET A 40 6.21 2.12 8.62
CA MET A 40 6.28 3.37 7.86
C MET A 40 7.72 3.87 7.68
N GLN A 41 8.55 3.79 8.71
CA GLN A 41 9.99 4.12 8.63
C GLN A 41 10.74 3.19 7.66
N GLN A 42 10.41 1.90 7.66
CA GLN A 42 11.02 0.94 6.73
C GLN A 42 10.57 1.20 5.29
N LEU A 43 9.30 1.49 5.06
CA LEU A 43 8.80 1.90 3.75
C LEU A 43 9.51 3.17 3.28
N GLN A 44 9.62 4.20 4.13
CA GLN A 44 10.35 5.42 3.82
C GLN A 44 11.79 5.12 3.39
N ARG A 45 12.52 4.31 4.16
CA ARG A 45 13.89 3.91 3.83
C ARG A 45 13.97 3.23 2.46
N ILE A 46 13.06 2.30 2.16
CA ILE A 46 13.04 1.59 0.88
C ILE A 46 12.78 2.58 -0.26
N ILE A 47 11.76 3.43 -0.14
CA ILE A 47 11.40 4.39 -1.19
C ILE A 47 12.53 5.40 -1.44
N LEU A 48 13.09 5.99 -0.39
CA LEU A 48 14.17 6.98 -0.53
C LEU A 48 15.47 6.38 -1.06
N SER A 49 15.80 5.14 -0.70
CA SER A 49 17.03 4.48 -1.17
C SER A 49 16.93 3.92 -2.59
N THR A 50 15.72 3.57 -3.05
CA THR A 50 15.52 2.92 -4.35
C THR A 50 14.92 3.83 -5.42
N GLY A 51 14.28 4.93 -5.02
CA GLY A 51 13.47 5.77 -5.90
C GLY A 51 12.22 5.07 -6.43
N ALA A 52 11.77 3.98 -5.78
CA ALA A 52 10.63 3.22 -6.25
C ALA A 52 9.32 4.01 -6.11
N CYS A 53 8.41 3.82 -7.06
CA CYS A 53 7.05 4.33 -7.00
C CYS A 53 6.13 3.32 -6.29
N ILE A 54 5.08 3.82 -5.64
CA ILE A 54 4.09 2.99 -4.95
C ILE A 54 2.86 2.82 -5.84
N VAL A 55 2.44 1.57 -6.02
CA VAL A 55 1.12 1.19 -6.52
C VAL A 55 0.35 0.57 -5.37
N LEU A 56 -0.79 1.13 -5.01
CA LEU A 56 -1.60 0.61 -3.91
C LEU A 56 -2.27 -0.72 -4.33
N SER A 57 -1.87 -1.78 -3.64
CA SER A 57 -2.33 -3.15 -3.80
C SER A 57 -2.93 -3.66 -2.49
N SER A 58 -3.96 -2.97 -2.00
CA SER A 58 -4.70 -3.34 -0.79
C SER A 58 -6.21 -3.17 -0.96
N SER A 59 -7.01 -3.77 -0.10
CA SER A 59 -8.48 -3.53 -0.01
C SER A 59 -8.79 -2.04 0.26
N TRP A 60 -7.86 -1.32 0.89
CA TRP A 60 -7.95 0.12 1.15
C TRP A 60 -8.15 0.96 -0.12
N ARG A 61 -7.88 0.44 -1.32
CA ARG A 61 -8.12 1.15 -2.58
C ARG A 61 -9.61 1.33 -2.91
N PHE A 62 -10.49 0.53 -2.32
CA PHE A 62 -11.94 0.56 -2.59
C PHE A 62 -12.62 1.80 -2.02
N PHE A 63 -12.12 2.32 -0.89
CA PHE A 63 -12.76 3.44 -0.21
C PHE A 63 -11.90 4.71 -0.35
N PRO A 64 -12.48 5.83 -0.84
CA PRO A 64 -11.75 7.10 -0.93
C PRO A 64 -11.16 7.56 0.41
N SER A 65 -11.86 7.33 1.51
CA SER A 65 -11.41 7.71 2.85
C SER A 65 -10.14 6.97 3.29
N THR A 66 -10.05 5.66 3.05
CA THR A 66 -8.85 4.87 3.37
C THR A 66 -7.68 5.22 2.47
N ARG A 67 -7.93 5.53 1.18
CA ARG A 67 -6.89 6.07 0.29
C ARG A 67 -6.35 7.39 0.81
N GLN A 68 -7.22 8.32 1.21
CA GLN A 68 -6.80 9.61 1.76
C GLN A 68 -5.99 9.43 3.05
N ARG A 69 -6.47 8.59 3.96
CA ARG A 69 -5.76 8.26 5.22
C ARG A 69 -4.34 7.74 4.96
N LEU A 70 -4.17 6.85 3.97
CA LEU A 70 -2.85 6.37 3.59
C LEU A 70 -1.99 7.49 3.00
N GLN A 71 -2.53 8.34 2.12
CA GLN A 71 -1.78 9.48 1.56
C GLN A 71 -1.30 10.44 2.65
N ASP A 72 -2.16 10.79 3.61
CA ASP A 72 -1.80 11.67 4.72
C ASP A 72 -0.68 11.07 5.57
N SER A 73 -0.76 9.75 5.79
CA SER A 73 0.27 9.00 6.51
C SER A 73 1.58 8.99 5.73
N LEU A 74 1.57 8.69 4.43
CA LEU A 74 2.78 8.75 3.59
C LEU A 74 3.42 10.14 3.64
N ALA A 75 2.60 11.20 3.52
CA ALA A 75 3.06 12.58 3.57
C ALA A 75 3.71 12.95 4.92
N SER A 76 3.13 12.52 6.05
CA SER A 76 3.71 12.77 7.38
C SER A 76 5.08 12.11 7.58
N TYR A 77 5.38 11.04 6.83
CA TYR A 77 6.70 10.39 6.80
C TYR A 77 7.56 10.87 5.62
N GLY A 78 7.17 11.91 4.88
CA GLY A 78 7.92 12.41 3.74
C GLY A 78 8.06 11.40 2.59
N ILE A 79 7.14 10.44 2.50
CA ILE A 79 7.09 9.45 1.42
C ILE A 79 6.26 10.05 0.28
N PRO A 80 6.75 10.00 -0.98
CA PRO A 80 5.95 10.41 -2.14
C PRO A 80 4.60 9.68 -2.20
N PRO A 81 3.54 10.36 -2.67
CA PRO A 81 2.21 9.76 -2.76
C PRO A 81 2.20 8.57 -3.72
N PHE A 82 1.37 7.56 -3.43
CA PHE A 82 1.08 6.55 -4.45
C PHE A 82 0.28 7.21 -5.59
N GLN A 83 0.66 6.93 -6.83
CA GLN A 83 0.06 7.57 -8.01
C GLN A 83 -1.04 6.72 -8.65
N GLN A 84 -0.99 5.41 -8.41
CA GLN A 84 -1.87 4.42 -9.01
C GLN A 84 -2.29 3.39 -7.97
N TRP A 85 -3.38 2.69 -8.28
CA TRP A 85 -3.85 1.53 -7.52
C TRP A 85 -4.44 0.52 -8.49
N ILE A 86 -4.48 -0.74 -8.08
CA ILE A 86 -5.02 -1.81 -8.90
C ILE A 86 -6.54 -1.61 -9.04
N ALA A 87 -7.02 -1.26 -10.23
CA ALA A 87 -8.44 -1.09 -10.50
C ALA A 87 -9.10 -2.47 -10.71
N ALA A 88 -9.58 -3.09 -9.63
CA ALA A 88 -10.41 -4.28 -9.70
C ALA A 88 -11.65 -4.07 -8.83
N ASP A 89 -12.75 -4.76 -9.16
CA ASP A 89 -13.91 -4.84 -8.28
C ASP A 89 -13.63 -5.76 -7.07
N ALA A 90 -14.46 -5.65 -6.03
CA ALA A 90 -14.29 -6.44 -4.81
C ALA A 90 -14.47 -7.95 -5.02
N ALA A 91 -15.15 -8.37 -6.09
CA ALA A 91 -15.42 -9.78 -6.37
C ALA A 91 -14.19 -10.50 -6.94
N ARG A 92 -13.40 -9.81 -7.78
CA ARG A 92 -12.13 -10.31 -8.34
C ARG A 92 -10.99 -10.29 -7.32
N ASP A 93 -11.05 -9.41 -6.33
CA ASP A 93 -9.92 -9.13 -5.45
C ASP A 93 -9.54 -10.28 -4.49
N VAL A 94 -10.53 -11.05 -4.04
CA VAL A 94 -10.34 -12.06 -3.00
C VAL A 94 -9.69 -13.33 -3.53
N LYS A 95 -9.81 -13.60 -4.84
CA LYS A 95 -9.31 -14.85 -5.43
C LYS A 95 -7.96 -14.68 -6.13
N ASP A 96 -7.72 -13.54 -6.78
CA ASP A 96 -6.73 -13.48 -7.86
C ASP A 96 -5.82 -12.24 -7.77
N ARG A 97 -5.37 -11.86 -6.57
CA ARG A 97 -4.51 -10.66 -6.37
C ARG A 97 -3.27 -10.64 -7.28
N MET A 98 -2.64 -11.80 -7.48
CA MET A 98 -1.46 -11.91 -8.34
C MET A 98 -1.82 -11.60 -9.80
N ASP A 99 -2.94 -12.14 -10.30
CA ASP A 99 -3.38 -11.90 -11.67
C ASP A 99 -3.66 -10.41 -11.90
N LEU A 100 -4.21 -9.72 -10.90
CA LEU A 100 -4.43 -8.28 -10.97
C LEU A 100 -3.11 -7.47 -10.98
N ILE A 101 -2.08 -7.94 -10.27
CA ILE A 101 -0.74 -7.34 -10.35
C ILE A 101 -0.16 -7.54 -11.74
N MET A 102 -0.28 -8.75 -12.30
CA MET A 102 0.22 -9.05 -13.64
C MET A 102 -0.52 -8.25 -14.73
N GLU A 103 -1.86 -8.18 -14.66
CA GLU A 103 -2.69 -7.36 -15.54
C GLU A 103 -2.28 -5.87 -15.47
N PHE A 104 -1.99 -5.39 -14.26
CA PHE A 104 -1.48 -4.04 -14.06
C PHE A 104 -0.12 -3.83 -14.73
N VAL A 105 0.83 -4.75 -14.54
CA VAL A 105 2.16 -4.69 -15.16
C VAL A 105 2.06 -4.67 -16.68
N GLU A 106 1.23 -5.56 -17.24
CA GLU A 106 1.01 -5.65 -18.69
C GLU A 106 0.37 -4.38 -19.27
N SER A 107 -0.51 -3.74 -18.51
CA SER A 107 -1.23 -2.52 -18.94
C SER A 107 -0.45 -1.22 -18.72
N ASN A 108 0.65 -1.25 -17.95
CA ASN A 108 1.44 -0.06 -17.59
C ASN A 108 2.96 -0.28 -17.86
N PRO A 109 3.38 -0.57 -19.10
CA PRO A 109 4.76 -0.89 -19.44
C PRO A 109 5.75 0.27 -19.25
N GLU A 110 5.27 1.50 -19.11
CA GLU A 110 6.09 2.68 -18.78
C GLU A 110 6.31 2.87 -17.27
N THR A 111 5.59 2.10 -16.46
CA THR A 111 5.63 2.14 -15.01
C THR A 111 6.60 1.08 -14.44
N VAL A 112 6.86 -0.01 -15.18
CA VAL A 112 7.68 -1.17 -14.78
C VAL A 112 8.86 -1.38 -15.72
#